data_AF-A0A7C1BNC7-F1
#
_entry.id   AF-A0A7C1BNC7-F1
#
_cell.length_a   1.000
_cell.length_b   1.000
_cell.length_c   1.000
_cell.angle_alpha   90.00
_cell.angle_beta   90.00
_cell.angle_gamma   90.00
#
_symmetry.space_group_name_H-M   'P 1'
#
loop_
_entity.id
_entity.type
_entity.pdbx_description
1 polymer ?
#
loop_
_entity_poly.entity_id
_entity_poly.type
_entity_poly.pdbx_seq_one_letter_code
_entity_poly.pdbx_strand_id
1 'polypeptide(L)'
;MHKLSLFLFTILITIPLFSNGGMAMEIVSKDFKHNQSIPPIHTCDGKDLSPHLAWSGAPEGTKSFALSCIDPDAPMGDFIHWLVYNIPATVSEIPQAGP
;
A
#
# COMPACT_ATOMS: atom_id res chain seq x y z
N MET A 1 -41.97 -22.36 14.64
CA MET A 1 -42.97 -22.17 13.56
C MET A 1 -43.83 -20.97 13.92
N HIS A 2 -43.68 -19.84 13.21
CA HIS A 2 -44.76 -18.91 12.84
C HIS A 2 -44.21 -18.02 11.71
N LYS A 3 -44.84 -18.13 10.54
CA LYS A 3 -44.57 -17.37 9.30
C LYS A 3 -45.44 -16.09 9.27
N LEU A 4 -45.14 -15.25 8.26
CA LEU A 4 -45.92 -14.15 7.63
C LEU A 4 -45.59 -12.74 8.18
N SER A 5 -45.38 -11.67 7.39
CA SER A 5 -45.62 -11.34 5.95
C SER A 5 -44.78 -10.06 5.60
N LEU A 6 -44.05 -9.95 4.47
CA LEU A 6 -44.36 -9.20 3.21
C LEU A 6 -45.06 -7.83 3.46
N PHE A 7 -44.67 -6.64 2.98
CA PHE A 7 -44.04 -6.12 1.74
C PHE A 7 -43.63 -4.65 2.01
N LEU A 8 -42.59 -4.10 1.37
CA LEU A 8 -42.73 -2.94 0.45
C LEU A 8 -41.39 -2.57 -0.21
N PHE A 9 -41.47 -2.39 -1.53
CA PHE A 9 -40.45 -1.81 -2.40
C PHE A 9 -40.13 -0.36 -2.00
N THR A 10 -38.84 -0.02 -1.96
CA THR A 10 -38.40 1.31 -2.39
C THR A 10 -37.13 1.16 -3.22
N ILE A 11 -37.30 1.17 -4.54
CA ILE A 11 -36.22 1.51 -5.48
C ILE A 11 -35.92 2.99 -5.24
N LEU A 12 -34.73 3.31 -4.78
CA LEU A 12 -34.17 4.66 -4.90
C LEU A 12 -32.71 4.52 -5.33
N ILE A 13 -32.52 4.83 -6.61
CA ILE A 13 -31.30 5.40 -7.19
C ILE A 13 -30.10 4.45 -7.14
N THR A 14 -29.97 3.63 -8.18
CA THR A 14 -28.64 3.32 -8.71
C THR A 14 -28.00 4.65 -9.10
N ILE A 15 -27.31 5.28 -8.15
CA ILE A 15 -26.19 6.14 -8.51
C ILE A 15 -25.32 5.18 -9.32
N PRO A 16 -24.98 5.45 -10.59
CA PRO A 16 -23.74 4.89 -11.05
C PRO A 16 -22.73 5.57 -10.14
N LEU A 17 -22.39 4.91 -9.02
CA LEU A 17 -21.07 5.07 -8.47
C LEU A 17 -20.23 4.79 -9.70
N PHE A 18 -19.72 5.85 -10.31
CA PHE A 18 -18.57 5.77 -11.17
C PHE A 18 -17.53 5.13 -10.25
N SER A 19 -17.53 3.79 -10.22
CA SER A 19 -16.30 3.05 -10.05
C SER A 19 -15.49 3.52 -11.24
N ASN A 20 -14.72 4.58 -11.04
CA ASN A 20 -13.43 4.63 -11.68
C ASN A 20 -12.74 3.35 -11.18
N GLY A 21 -12.96 2.26 -11.90
CA GLY A 21 -12.29 0.97 -11.74
C GLY A 21 -10.82 1.10 -12.15
N GLY A 22 -10.17 2.21 -11.77
CA GLY A 22 -8.73 2.20 -11.61
C GLY A 22 -8.48 1.30 -10.42
N MET A 23 -7.88 0.14 -10.67
CA MET A 23 -7.30 -0.67 -9.61
C MET A 23 -6.47 0.26 -8.72
N ALA A 24 -6.77 0.30 -7.43
CA ALA A 24 -5.92 1.03 -6.50
C ALA A 24 -4.53 0.40 -6.53
N MET A 25 -3.50 1.22 -6.70
CA MET A 25 -2.12 0.74 -6.62
C MET A 25 -1.88 0.19 -5.21
N GLU A 26 -1.28 -0.99 -5.14
CA GLU A 26 -1.00 -1.68 -3.88
C GLU A 26 0.51 -1.88 -3.73
N ILE A 27 0.99 -1.83 -2.48
CA ILE A 27 2.35 -2.19 -2.09
C ILE A 27 2.32 -3.22 -0.97
N VAL A 28 3.13 -4.26 -1.09
CA VAL A 28 3.21 -5.39 -0.14
C VAL A 28 4.67 -5.74 0.16
N SER A 29 4.88 -6.40 1.30
CA SER A 29 6.18 -6.95 1.68
C SER A 29 6.06 -8.44 2.01
N LYS A 30 7.11 -9.21 1.70
CA LYS A 30 7.29 -10.59 2.19
C LYS A 30 7.85 -10.61 3.62
N ASP A 31 8.42 -9.51 4.08
CA ASP A 31 9.12 -9.42 5.36
C ASP A 31 8.16 -9.07 6.52
N PHE A 32 7.11 -8.30 6.24
CA PHE A 32 6.05 -7.99 7.21
C PHE A 32 4.73 -7.63 6.52
N LYS A 33 3.63 -7.72 7.27
CA LYS A 33 2.30 -7.28 6.80
C LYS A 33 2.03 -5.84 7.22
N HIS A 34 1.10 -5.19 6.54
CA HIS A 34 0.62 -3.86 6.91
C HIS A 34 0.20 -3.81 8.39
N ASN A 35 0.65 -2.76 9.10
CA ASN A 35 0.42 -2.54 10.54
C ASN A 35 0.88 -3.68 11.47
N GLN A 36 1.85 -4.49 11.04
CA GLN A 36 2.52 -5.44 11.92
C GLN A 36 3.92 -4.93 12.28
N SER A 37 4.50 -5.49 13.35
CA SER A 37 5.85 -5.14 13.76
C SER A 37 6.87 -5.41 12.66
N ILE A 38 7.78 -4.46 12.47
CA ILE A 38 8.91 -4.58 11.55
C ILE A 38 9.95 -5.51 12.20
N PRO A 39 10.40 -6.58 11.52
CA PRO A 39 11.43 -7.47 12.04
C PRO A 39 12.75 -6.74 12.34
N PRO A 40 13.49 -7.11 13.40
CA PRO A 40 14.73 -6.42 13.80
C PRO A 40 15.81 -6.33 12.73
N ILE A 41 15.82 -7.23 11.74
CA ILE A 41 16.79 -7.18 10.63
C ILE A 41 16.71 -5.87 9.82
N HIS A 42 15.55 -5.19 9.85
CA HIS A 42 15.30 -3.91 9.18
C HIS A 42 15.41 -2.68 10.10
N THR A 43 15.90 -2.87 11.33
CA THR A 43 16.04 -1.79 12.32
C THR A 43 17.50 -1.65 12.76
N CYS A 44 17.78 -0.62 13.56
CA CYS A 44 19.08 -0.40 14.19
C CYS A 44 19.49 -1.50 15.18
N ASP A 45 18.55 -2.33 15.65
CA ASP A 45 18.84 -3.49 16.51
C ASP A 45 19.35 -4.70 15.70
N GLY A 46 19.26 -4.65 14.37
CA GLY A 46 19.70 -5.71 13.47
C GLY A 46 20.74 -5.24 12.47
N LYS A 47 20.48 -5.50 11.19
CA LYS A 47 21.43 -5.25 10.10
C LYS A 47 21.11 -4.00 9.29
N ASP A 48 20.05 -3.30 9.66
CA ASP A 48 19.56 -2.10 8.95
C ASP A 48 19.34 -2.36 7.45
N LEU A 49 18.84 -3.56 7.10
CA LEU A 49 18.55 -3.91 5.71
C LEU A 49 17.18 -3.36 5.31
N SER A 50 17.10 -2.69 4.16
CA SER A 50 15.81 -2.30 3.59
C SER A 50 14.90 -3.52 3.39
N PRO A 51 13.59 -3.42 3.65
CA PRO A 51 12.69 -4.55 3.49
C PRO A 51 12.39 -4.81 2.02
N HIS A 52 12.00 -6.05 1.70
CA HIS A 52 11.38 -6.35 0.42
C HIS A 52 10.12 -5.50 0.25
N LEU A 53 9.95 -4.88 -0.92
CA LEU A 53 8.72 -4.18 -1.31
C LEU A 53 8.34 -4.58 -2.73
N ALA A 54 7.09 -4.93 -2.96
CA ALA A 54 6.56 -5.18 -4.29
C ALA A 54 5.25 -4.42 -4.48
N TRP A 55 4.99 -3.93 -5.70
CA TRP A 55 3.78 -3.17 -5.99
C TRP A 55 3.11 -3.60 -7.29
N SER A 56 1.81 -3.37 -7.38
CA SER A 56 1.00 -3.68 -8.55
C SER A 56 -0.13 -2.67 -8.72
N GLY A 57 -0.81 -2.70 -9.87
CA GLY A 57 -1.92 -1.79 -10.14
C GLY A 57 -1.50 -0.35 -10.44
N ALA A 58 -0.28 -0.14 -10.94
CA ALA A 58 0.14 1.18 -11.41
C ALA A 58 -0.76 1.67 -12.57
N PRO A 59 -1.20 2.94 -12.58
CA PRO A 59 -2.03 3.48 -13.66
C PRO A 59 -1.38 3.34 -15.03
N GLU A 60 -2.20 3.22 -16.08
CA GLU A 60 -1.68 3.24 -17.45
C GLU A 60 -0.92 4.54 -17.73
N GLY A 61 0.24 4.41 -18.37
CA GLY A 61 1.09 5.56 -18.70
C GLY A 61 2.05 6.01 -17.58
N THR A 62 2.12 5.33 -16.43
CA THR A 62 3.15 5.56 -15.41
C THR A 62 4.55 5.63 -16.04
N LYS A 63 5.32 6.66 -15.71
CA LYS A 63 6.66 6.91 -16.26
C LYS A 63 7.78 6.48 -15.32
N SER A 64 7.53 6.59 -14.02
CA SER A 64 8.45 6.22 -12.96
C SER A 64 7.71 6.11 -11.63
N PHE A 65 8.35 5.48 -10.65
CA PHE A 65 7.91 5.46 -9.26
C PHE A 65 8.87 6.25 -8.36
N ALA A 66 8.35 6.61 -7.18
CA ALA A 66 9.13 7.08 -6.06
C ALA A 66 8.70 6.32 -4.80
N LEU A 67 9.64 6.06 -3.90
CA LEU A 67 9.44 5.43 -2.61
C LEU A 67 9.91 6.41 -1.52
N SER A 68 9.06 6.62 -0.53
CA SER A 68 9.41 7.35 0.69
C SER A 68 8.99 6.52 1.90
N CYS A 69 9.92 6.26 2.81
CA CYS A 69 9.65 5.67 4.11
C CYS A 69 9.81 6.77 5.16
N ILE A 70 8.70 7.17 5.78
CA ILE A 70 8.64 8.30 6.72
C ILE A 70 8.19 7.79 8.07
N ASP A 71 8.92 8.16 9.11
CA ASP A 71 8.52 8.02 10.51
C ASP A 71 7.94 9.37 11.01
N PRO A 72 6.61 9.49 11.14
CA PRO A 72 5.97 10.69 11.68
C PRO A 72 6.07 10.78 13.21
N ASP A 73 6.48 9.70 13.89
CA ASP A 73 6.57 9.62 15.35
C ASP A 73 7.97 10.04 15.86
N ALA A 74 8.90 10.38 14.96
CA ALA A 74 10.25 10.77 15.34
C ALA A 74 10.25 12.07 16.19
N PRO A 75 11.17 12.22 17.17
CA PRO A 75 11.10 13.27 18.20
C PRO A 75 11.09 14.72 17.69
N MET A 76 11.57 14.96 16.46
CA MET A 76 11.71 16.28 15.85
C MET A 76 10.74 16.49 14.67
N GLY A 77 9.68 15.69 14.57
CA GLY A 77 8.77 15.63 13.42
C GLY A 77 9.23 14.61 12.37
N ASP A 78 8.57 14.61 11.21
CA ASP A 78 8.76 13.64 10.13
C ASP A 78 10.25 13.34 9.84
N PHE A 79 10.62 12.07 9.94
CA PHE A 79 11.95 11.58 9.59
C PHE A 79 11.88 10.66 8.37
N ILE A 80 12.64 10.98 7.32
CA ILE A 80 12.69 10.16 6.10
C ILE A 80 13.79 9.11 6.27
N HIS A 81 13.41 7.86 6.49
CA HIS A 81 14.32 6.72 6.59
C HIS A 81 14.88 6.29 5.24
N TRP A 82 14.08 6.40 4.18
CA TRP A 82 14.47 5.94 2.85
C TRP A 82 13.74 6.76 1.78
N LEU A 83 14.50 7.27 0.80
CA LEU A 83 13.97 8.02 -0.34
C LEU A 83 14.63 7.55 -1.62
N VAL A 84 13.83 6.95 -2.50
CA VAL A 84 14.27 6.49 -3.83
C VAL A 84 13.33 7.08 -4.86
N TYR A 85 13.86 7.67 -5.92
CA TYR A 85 13.08 8.30 -6.98
C TYR A 85 13.61 7.93 -8.36
N ASN A 86 12.85 8.23 -9.41
CA ASN A 86 13.13 7.83 -10.78
C ASN A 86 13.26 6.31 -10.95
N ILE A 87 12.55 5.53 -10.13
CA ILE A 87 12.46 4.08 -10.31
C ILE A 87 11.76 3.83 -11.65
N PRO A 88 12.35 3.09 -12.61
CA PRO A 88 11.74 2.87 -13.92
C PRO A 88 10.35 2.24 -13.82
N ALA A 89 9.42 2.63 -14.70
CA ALA A 89 8.05 2.09 -14.71
C ALA A 89 7.98 0.56 -14.92
N THR A 90 9.07 -0.05 -15.40
CA THR A 90 9.20 -1.51 -15.57
C THR A 90 9.53 -2.25 -14.28
N VAL A 91 9.92 -1.54 -13.22
CA VAL A 91 10.21 -2.13 -11.91
C VAL A 91 8.91 -2.24 -11.11
N SER A 92 8.71 -3.40 -10.49
CA SER A 92 7.56 -3.70 -9.62
C SER A 92 7.96 -4.32 -8.28
N GLU A 93 9.25 -4.43 -8.01
CA GLU A 93 9.80 -5.01 -6.78
C GLU A 93 11.16 -4.36 -6.47
N ILE A 94 11.40 -4.09 -5.19
CA ILE A 94 12.72 -3.87 -4.61
C ILE A 94 12.98 -5.05 -3.67
N PRO A 95 14.02 -5.86 -3.92
CA PRO A 95 14.36 -6.96 -3.03
C PRO A 95 14.80 -6.42 -1.67
N GLN A 96 14.78 -7.27 -0.64
CA GLN A 96 15.41 -6.96 0.64
C GLN A 96 16.87 -6.55 0.43
N ALA A 97 17.34 -5.55 1.17
CA ALA A 97 18.64 -4.91 1.01
C ALA A 97 18.84 -4.25 -0.37
N GLY A 98 17.74 -3.88 -1.03
CA GLY A 98 17.74 -3.02 -2.21
C GLY A 98 18.22 -1.59 -1.91
N PRO A 99 18.41 -0.79 -2.97
CA PRO A 99 19.15 0.48 -2.95
C PRO A 99 18.51 1.59 -2.12
#